data_AF-A0A657PMR5-F1
#
_entry.id   AF-A0A657PMR5-F1
#
_cell.length_a   1.000
_cell.length_b   1.000
_cell.length_c   1.000
_cell.angle_alpha   90.00
_cell.angle_beta   90.00
_cell.angle_gamma   90.00
#
_symmetry.space_group_name_H-M   'P 1'
#
loop_
_entity.id
_entity.type
_entity.pdbx_description
1 polymer ?
#
loop_
_entity_poly.entity_id
_entity_poly.type
_entity_poly.pdbx_seq_one_letter_code
_entity_poly.pdbx_strand_id
1 'polypeptide(L)'
;MIRHLSRLTYRLTLLLIFLSGLAVLLARLLLPLAELYRGEIEQLAGEALGQPVQVGFMEAHWRGLGPRLILHNVDLVNPQNQRVTLRLSEIQVDIALLDSLRNRAVTTRRITLARPSILIKRRTDGSFAVEGLQGLEGLAAAPQRADAGGLFLLPRRIAVSDGTILWENQAIGAAPMRFTNVNLELFNDHQRHQIHGELSLPGASASRLSLAADIRGDLQQPGGWSGDFYLGGEQLILEQLLRHRIPSGYAVPDGQLGMRLWSRWRDGRMQHLEGELQVQ
;
A
#
# COMPACT_ATOMS: atom_id res chain seq x y z
N MET A 1 32.03 -17.54 43.48
CA MET A 1 30.74 -17.72 42.76
C MET A 1 30.56 -16.81 41.54
N ILE A 2 30.83 -15.50 41.63
CA ILE A 2 30.55 -14.51 40.55
C ILE A 2 31.28 -14.80 39.22
N ARG A 3 32.53 -15.30 39.26
CA ARG A 3 33.33 -15.65 38.06
C ARG A 3 32.85 -16.89 37.29
N HIS A 4 32.11 -17.80 37.93
CA HIS A 4 31.56 -18.97 37.25
C HIS A 4 30.22 -18.66 36.59
N LEU A 5 29.43 -17.78 37.21
CA LEU A 5 28.17 -17.30 36.64
C LEU A 5 28.41 -16.50 35.35
N SER A 6 29.43 -15.63 35.33
CA SER A 6 29.77 -14.83 34.13
C SER A 6 30.32 -15.68 32.97
N ARG A 7 31.04 -16.76 33.26
CA ARG A 7 31.53 -17.70 32.23
C ARG A 7 30.39 -18.55 31.65
N LEU A 8 29.40 -18.91 32.48
CA LEU A 8 28.24 -19.68 32.04
C LEU A 8 27.31 -18.82 31.18
N THR A 9 27.01 -17.59 31.60
CA THR A 9 26.21 -16.66 30.80
C THR A 9 26.89 -16.34 29.48
N TYR A 10 28.21 -16.12 29.46
CA TYR A 10 28.96 -15.86 28.23
C TYR A 10 28.92 -17.05 27.25
N ARG A 11 29.07 -18.28 27.77
CA ARG A 11 28.94 -19.51 26.96
C ARG A 11 27.52 -19.70 26.42
N LEU A 12 26.50 -19.41 27.22
CA LEU A 12 25.10 -19.44 26.80
C LEU A 12 24.82 -18.39 25.72
N THR A 13 25.29 -17.16 25.89
CA THR A 13 25.14 -16.10 24.88
C THR A 13 25.85 -16.49 23.58
N LEU A 14 27.08 -17.00 23.65
CA LEU A 14 27.81 -17.46 22.47
C LEU A 14 27.12 -18.65 21.77
N LEU A 15 26.61 -19.62 22.55
CA LEU A 15 25.86 -20.75 22.01
C LEU A 15 24.58 -20.28 21.30
N LEU A 16 23.87 -19.31 21.90
CA LEU A 16 22.63 -18.77 21.36
C LEU A 16 22.89 -17.97 20.08
N ILE A 17 23.98 -17.19 20.03
CA ILE A 17 24.45 -16.53 18.80
C ILE A 17 24.80 -17.59 17.75
N PHE A 18 25.58 -18.62 18.10
CA PHE A 18 25.97 -19.67 17.16
C PHE A 18 24.76 -20.44 16.60
N LEU A 19 23.82 -20.85 17.46
CA LEU A 19 22.58 -21.50 17.05
C LEU A 19 21.72 -20.59 16.17
N SER A 20 21.65 -19.29 16.50
CA SER A 20 20.93 -18.32 15.67
C SER A 20 21.57 -18.17 14.29
N GLY A 21 22.90 -18.10 14.22
CA GLY A 21 23.64 -18.05 12.95
C GLY A 21 23.45 -19.32 12.12
N LEU A 22 23.49 -20.48 12.76
CA LEU A 22 23.23 -21.77 12.11
C LEU A 22 21.80 -21.89 11.60
N ALA A 23 20.81 -21.43 12.37
CA ALA A 23 19.41 -21.39 11.95
C ALA A 23 19.19 -20.44 10.76
N VAL A 24 19.82 -19.26 10.77
CA VAL A 24 19.78 -18.33 9.64
C VAL A 24 20.45 -18.94 8.40
N LEU A 25 21.55 -19.66 8.57
CA LEU A 25 22.25 -20.34 7.47
C LEU A 25 21.38 -21.46 6.88
N LEU A 26 20.79 -22.31 7.71
CA LEU A 26 19.85 -23.36 7.30
C LEU A 26 18.63 -22.76 6.61
N ALA A 27 18.02 -21.72 7.19
CA ALA A 27 16.92 -21.00 6.55
C ALA A 27 17.35 -20.48 5.18
N ARG A 28 18.52 -19.85 5.05
CA ARG A 28 19.05 -19.40 3.75
C ARG A 28 19.24 -20.53 2.73
N LEU A 29 19.62 -21.73 3.17
CA LEU A 29 19.71 -22.90 2.29
C LEU A 29 18.34 -23.47 1.90
N LEU A 30 17.30 -23.28 2.73
CA LEU A 30 15.94 -23.76 2.50
C LEU A 30 15.05 -22.73 1.77
N LEU A 31 15.38 -21.43 1.80
CA LEU A 31 14.66 -20.39 1.07
C LEU A 31 14.54 -20.65 -0.45
N PRO A 32 15.54 -21.23 -1.16
CA PRO A 32 15.38 -21.64 -2.56
C PRO A 32 14.33 -22.73 -2.77
N LEU A 33 13.97 -23.49 -1.73
CA LEU A 33 12.88 -24.47 -1.77
C LEU A 33 11.51 -23.82 -1.50
N ALA A 34 11.43 -22.49 -1.42
CA ALA A 34 10.16 -21.77 -1.22
C ALA A 34 9.10 -22.20 -2.24
N GLU A 35 9.46 -22.47 -3.50
CA GLU A 35 8.52 -22.94 -4.53
C GLU A 35 7.74 -24.20 -4.11
N LEU A 36 8.32 -25.08 -3.26
CA LEU A 36 7.63 -26.27 -2.76
C LEU A 36 6.45 -25.93 -1.84
N TYR A 37 6.53 -24.78 -1.15
CA TYR A 37 5.51 -24.28 -0.23
C TYR A 37 4.49 -23.36 -0.90
N ARG A 38 4.58 -23.18 -2.23
CA ARG A 38 3.65 -22.35 -3.00
C ARG A 38 2.19 -22.69 -2.72
N GLY A 39 1.84 -23.98 -2.71
CA GLY A 39 0.46 -24.41 -2.47
C GLY A 39 -0.07 -24.04 -1.07
N GLU A 40 0.78 -24.11 -0.04
CA GLU A 40 0.41 -23.68 1.32
C GLU A 40 0.21 -22.17 1.39
N ILE A 41 1.04 -21.38 0.71
CA ILE A 41 0.89 -19.92 0.62
C ILE A 41 -0.36 -19.53 -0.17
N GLU A 42 -0.65 -20.21 -1.28
CA GLU A 42 -1.88 -20.01 -2.06
C GLU A 42 -3.13 -20.30 -1.20
N GLN A 43 -3.10 -21.36 -0.40
CA GLN A 43 -4.19 -21.68 0.53
C GLN A 43 -4.33 -20.62 1.63
N LEU A 44 -3.24 -20.28 2.33
CA LEU A 44 -3.26 -19.27 3.40
C LEU A 44 -3.70 -17.90 2.88
N ALA A 45 -3.20 -17.49 1.70
CA ALA A 45 -3.61 -16.26 1.05
C ALA A 45 -5.09 -16.32 0.64
N GLY A 46 -5.55 -17.48 0.14
CA GLY A 46 -6.94 -17.66 -0.25
C GLY A 46 -7.92 -17.63 0.92
N GLU A 47 -7.54 -18.21 2.06
CA GLU A 47 -8.29 -18.12 3.31
C GLU A 47 -8.34 -16.68 3.83
N ALA A 48 -7.22 -15.96 3.79
CA ALA A 48 -7.14 -14.57 4.25
C ALA A 48 -7.93 -13.58 3.35
N LEU A 49 -7.97 -13.84 2.04
CA LEU A 49 -8.64 -12.98 1.06
C LEU A 49 -10.08 -13.42 0.76
N GLY A 50 -10.48 -14.61 1.23
CA GLY A 50 -11.79 -15.20 0.92
C GLY A 50 -11.97 -15.59 -0.56
N GLN A 51 -10.88 -15.63 -1.34
CA GLN A 51 -10.88 -15.93 -2.77
C GLN A 51 -9.66 -16.80 -3.12
N PRO A 52 -9.80 -17.83 -3.97
CA PRO A 52 -8.66 -18.60 -4.44
C PRO A 52 -7.57 -17.70 -5.05
N VAL A 53 -6.33 -17.90 -4.58
CA VAL A 53 -5.14 -17.20 -5.09
C VAL A 53 -4.30 -18.20 -5.85
N GLN A 54 -3.84 -17.81 -7.04
CA GLN A 54 -2.87 -18.56 -7.83
C GLN A 54 -1.61 -17.71 -7.96
N VAL A 55 -0.45 -18.27 -7.63
CA VAL A 55 0.84 -17.56 -7.68
C VAL A 55 1.68 -18.17 -8.77
N GLY A 56 2.00 -17.47 -9.86
CA GLY A 56 2.79 -18.06 -10.96
C GLY A 56 4.11 -18.71 -10.53
N PHE A 57 4.95 -17.96 -9.80
CA PHE A 57 6.18 -18.48 -9.18
C PHE A 57 6.53 -17.70 -7.92
N MET A 58 7.32 -18.31 -7.03
CA MET A 58 7.68 -17.74 -5.75
C MET A 58 9.18 -17.85 -5.49
N GLU A 59 9.77 -16.76 -5.02
CA GLU A 59 11.15 -16.74 -4.56
C GLU A 59 11.22 -16.16 -3.15
N ALA A 60 12.25 -16.55 -2.41
CA ALA A 60 12.46 -16.01 -1.08
C ALA A 60 13.93 -15.66 -0.90
N HIS A 61 14.18 -14.49 -0.34
CA HIS A 61 15.53 -14.01 -0.10
C HIS A 61 15.65 -13.34 1.26
N TRP A 62 16.85 -13.31 1.81
CA TRP A 62 17.08 -12.62 3.07
C TRP A 62 17.21 -11.11 2.86
N ARG A 63 16.52 -10.28 3.63
CA ARG A 63 16.67 -8.82 3.59
C ARG A 63 16.62 -8.21 4.99
N GLY A 64 17.74 -7.62 5.42
CA GLY A 64 17.85 -7.04 6.76
C GLY A 64 17.72 -8.10 7.87
N LEU A 65 16.72 -7.94 8.73
CA LEU A 65 16.48 -8.78 9.91
C LEU A 65 15.57 -9.99 9.67
N GLY A 66 15.11 -10.22 8.44
CA GLY A 66 14.23 -11.34 8.14
C GLY A 66 14.16 -11.72 6.67
N PRO A 67 13.45 -12.81 6.34
CA PRO A 67 13.21 -13.20 4.98
C PRO A 67 12.15 -12.30 4.34
N ARG A 68 12.32 -12.09 3.05
CA ARG A 68 11.31 -11.53 2.16
C ARG A 68 10.87 -12.64 1.22
N LEU A 69 9.56 -12.79 1.10
CA LEU A 69 8.93 -13.60 0.07
C LEU A 69 8.55 -12.70 -1.09
N ILE A 70 8.82 -13.11 -2.32
CA ILE A 70 8.36 -12.43 -3.53
C ILE A 70 7.49 -13.42 -4.31
N LEU A 71 6.25 -13.02 -4.52
CA LEU A 71 5.24 -13.75 -5.28
C LEU A 71 5.09 -13.06 -6.63
N HIS A 72 5.21 -13.79 -7.72
CA HIS A 72 5.10 -13.25 -9.06
C HIS A 72 3.88 -13.81 -9.78
N ASN A 73 3.26 -12.98 -10.61
CA ASN A 73 2.03 -13.31 -11.36
C ASN A 73 0.94 -13.87 -10.44
N VAL A 74 0.56 -13.06 -9.45
CA VAL A 74 -0.47 -13.41 -8.48
C VAL A 74 -1.84 -13.07 -9.05
N ASP A 75 -2.67 -14.09 -9.26
CA ASP A 75 -4.03 -13.98 -9.76
C ASP A 75 -5.02 -14.34 -8.64
N LEU A 76 -5.91 -13.42 -8.32
CA LEU A 76 -7.11 -13.73 -7.53
C LEU A 76 -8.19 -14.21 -8.49
N VAL A 77 -8.78 -15.35 -8.18
CA VAL A 77 -9.79 -15.99 -9.00
C VAL A 77 -11.13 -15.94 -8.27
N ASN A 78 -12.18 -15.51 -8.95
CA ASN A 78 -13.51 -15.56 -8.37
C ASN A 78 -13.99 -17.03 -8.32
N PRO A 79 -14.37 -17.54 -7.13
CA PRO A 79 -14.75 -18.94 -6.97
C PRO A 79 -16.02 -19.33 -7.74
N GLN A 80 -16.92 -18.38 -8.04
CA GLN A 80 -18.20 -18.66 -8.71
C GLN A 80 -18.06 -18.83 -10.21
N ASN A 81 -17.18 -18.07 -10.87
CA ASN A 81 -17.08 -18.02 -12.33
C ASN A 81 -15.68 -18.35 -12.88
N GLN A 82 -14.73 -18.66 -12.00
CA GLN A 82 -13.32 -18.96 -12.32
C GLN A 82 -12.60 -17.87 -13.12
N ARG A 83 -13.10 -16.63 -13.12
CA ARG A 83 -12.45 -15.51 -13.80
C ARG A 83 -11.45 -14.84 -12.86
N VAL A 84 -10.32 -14.43 -13.42
CA VAL A 84 -9.33 -13.61 -12.72
C VAL A 84 -9.95 -12.24 -12.44
N THR A 85 -10.07 -11.89 -11.17
CA THR A 85 -10.62 -10.60 -10.69
C THR A 85 -9.54 -9.56 -10.45
N LEU A 86 -8.35 -10.01 -10.07
CA LEU A 86 -7.19 -9.18 -9.84
C LEU A 86 -5.93 -9.93 -10.26
N ARG A 87 -5.11 -9.29 -11.09
CA ARG A 87 -3.78 -9.74 -11.46
C ARG A 87 -2.74 -8.77 -10.94
N LEU A 88 -1.82 -9.27 -10.12
CA LEU A 88 -0.70 -8.53 -9.57
C LEU A 88 0.59 -9.15 -10.10
N SER A 89 1.40 -8.33 -10.76
CA SER A 89 2.66 -8.82 -11.34
C SER A 89 3.63 -9.28 -10.26
N GLU A 90 3.73 -8.55 -9.14
CA GLU A 90 4.65 -8.88 -8.06
C GLU A 90 4.13 -8.40 -6.70
N ILE A 91 4.17 -9.28 -5.70
CA ILE A 91 3.87 -8.97 -4.30
C ILE A 91 5.09 -9.36 -3.47
N GLN A 92 5.59 -8.42 -2.68
CA GLN A 92 6.68 -8.66 -1.74
C GLN A 92 6.15 -8.68 -0.31
N VAL A 93 6.40 -9.75 0.44
CA VAL A 93 6.02 -9.90 1.84
C VAL A 93 7.27 -9.97 2.70
N ASP A 94 7.51 -8.93 3.49
CA ASP A 94 8.56 -8.91 4.50
C ASP A 94 8.04 -9.60 5.78
N ILE A 95 8.73 -10.64 6.24
CA ILE A 95 8.35 -11.35 7.47
C ILE A 95 9.05 -10.74 8.68
N ALA A 96 8.32 -10.52 9.76
CA ALA A 96 8.84 -10.09 11.05
C ALA A 96 9.27 -11.33 11.87
N LEU A 97 10.50 -11.82 11.71
CA LEU A 97 10.94 -13.06 12.38
C LEU A 97 10.84 -13.01 13.91
N LEU A 98 11.30 -11.92 14.53
CA LEU A 98 11.31 -11.79 15.99
C LEU A 98 9.88 -11.79 16.54
N ASP A 99 8.98 -11.03 15.90
CA ASP A 99 7.57 -11.00 16.28
C ASP A 99 6.89 -12.35 16.01
N SER A 100 7.25 -13.01 14.91
CA SER A 100 6.73 -14.34 14.58
C SER A 100 7.11 -15.39 15.63
N LEU A 101 8.37 -15.37 16.09
CA LEU A 101 8.86 -16.25 17.16
C LEU A 101 8.20 -15.94 18.49
N ARG A 102 8.01 -14.66 18.83
CA ARG A 102 7.32 -14.23 20.06
C ARG A 102 5.86 -14.65 20.07
N ASN A 103 5.16 -14.48 18.94
CA ASN A 103 3.73 -14.74 18.82
C ASN A 103 3.42 -16.19 18.45
N ARG A 104 4.43 -16.99 18.12
CA ARG A 104 4.30 -18.37 17.59
C ARG A 104 3.40 -18.45 16.36
N ALA A 105 3.33 -17.37 15.59
CA ALA A 105 2.51 -17.24 14.39
C ALA A 105 3.23 -16.33 13.39
N VAL A 106 3.14 -16.63 12.10
CA VAL A 106 3.81 -15.82 11.06
C VAL A 106 3.24 -14.41 11.07
N THR A 107 4.09 -13.43 11.39
CA THR A 107 3.73 -12.01 11.44
C THR A 107 4.36 -11.29 10.27
N THR A 108 3.55 -10.60 9.47
CA THR A 108 4.03 -9.78 8.35
C THR A 108 4.46 -8.40 8.84
N ARG A 109 5.64 -7.96 8.40
CA ARG A 109 6.19 -6.63 8.72
C ARG A 109 5.73 -5.58 7.73
N ARG A 110 5.70 -5.94 6.44
CA ARG A 110 5.32 -5.07 5.33
C ARG A 110 4.88 -5.91 4.15
N ILE A 111 3.81 -5.51 3.48
CA ILE A 111 3.39 -6.05 2.19
C ILE A 111 3.56 -4.94 1.15
N THR A 112 4.30 -5.20 0.09
CA THR A 112 4.49 -4.24 -1.02
C THR A 112 3.90 -4.83 -2.30
N LEU A 113 2.95 -4.12 -2.90
CA LEU A 113 2.49 -4.37 -4.26
C LEU A 113 3.45 -3.66 -5.22
N ALA A 114 4.22 -4.42 -5.98
CA ALA A 114 5.19 -3.88 -6.92
C ALA A 114 4.60 -3.78 -8.32
N ARG A 115 4.69 -2.57 -8.89
CA ARG A 115 4.18 -2.19 -10.22
C ARG A 115 2.70 -2.57 -10.45
N PRO A 116 1.78 -2.32 -9.50
CA PRO A 116 0.37 -2.59 -9.75
C PRO A 116 -0.19 -1.67 -10.84
N SER A 117 -1.15 -2.17 -11.59
CA SER A 117 -1.95 -1.40 -12.54
C SER A 117 -3.38 -1.35 -12.05
N ILE A 118 -3.84 -0.15 -11.64
CA ILE A 118 -5.17 0.06 -11.04
C ILE A 118 -5.96 0.97 -11.97
N LEU A 119 -7.20 0.61 -12.26
CA LEU A 119 -8.11 1.41 -13.07
C LEU A 119 -9.25 1.92 -12.21
N ILE A 120 -9.31 3.23 -11.99
CA ILE A 120 -10.37 3.88 -11.23
C ILE A 120 -11.33 4.55 -12.21
N LYS A 121 -12.56 4.08 -12.25
CA LYS A 121 -13.64 4.62 -13.10
C LYS A 121 -14.66 5.34 -12.24
N ARG A 122 -14.96 6.59 -12.58
CA ARG A 122 -16.15 7.30 -12.10
C ARG A 122 -17.26 7.16 -13.15
N ARG A 123 -18.32 6.45 -12.80
CA ARG A 123 -19.49 6.19 -13.65
C ARG A 123 -20.39 7.43 -13.74
N THR A 124 -21.32 7.41 -14.69
CA THR A 124 -22.30 8.49 -14.92
C THR A 124 -23.27 8.70 -13.77
N ASP A 125 -23.55 7.65 -12.98
CA ASP A 125 -24.34 7.72 -11.75
C ASP A 125 -23.57 8.32 -10.55
N GLY A 126 -22.30 8.69 -10.74
CA GLY A 126 -21.42 9.22 -9.70
C GLY A 126 -20.74 8.14 -8.85
N SER A 127 -21.05 6.86 -9.05
CA SER A 127 -20.36 5.76 -8.37
C SER A 127 -18.92 5.60 -8.86
N PHE A 128 -18.07 5.10 -7.96
CA PHE A 128 -16.68 4.77 -8.27
C PHE A 128 -16.54 3.26 -8.41
N ALA A 129 -15.79 2.83 -9.40
CA ALA A 129 -15.38 1.45 -9.59
C ALA A 129 -13.86 1.39 -9.61
N VAL A 130 -13.28 0.53 -8.79
CA VAL A 130 -11.83 0.31 -8.77
C VAL A 130 -11.55 -1.07 -9.36
N GLU A 131 -11.21 -1.08 -10.64
CA GLU A 131 -10.76 -2.27 -11.33
C GLU A 131 -9.30 -2.57 -10.95
N GLY A 132 -8.99 -3.85 -10.73
CA GLY A 132 -7.70 -4.26 -10.19
C GLY A 132 -7.61 -4.25 -8.67
N LEU A 133 -8.68 -3.97 -7.91
CA LEU A 133 -8.71 -4.23 -6.44
C LEU A 133 -10.01 -4.89 -5.97
N GLN A 134 -10.89 -5.32 -6.88
CA GLN A 134 -12.19 -5.94 -6.60
C GLN A 134 -12.09 -7.19 -5.70
N GLY A 135 -10.95 -7.89 -5.73
CA GLY A 135 -10.71 -9.06 -4.88
C GLY A 135 -10.30 -8.74 -3.45
N LEU A 136 -9.88 -7.51 -3.15
CA LEU A 136 -9.44 -7.10 -1.81
C LEU A 136 -10.58 -6.63 -0.90
N GLU A 137 -11.81 -6.55 -1.43
CA GLU A 137 -13.01 -6.22 -0.65
C GLU A 137 -13.22 -7.19 0.53
N GLY A 138 -12.74 -8.44 0.40
CA GLY A 138 -12.78 -9.46 1.46
C GLY A 138 -11.85 -9.19 2.66
N LEU A 139 -10.86 -8.29 2.53
CA LEU A 139 -10.03 -7.84 3.67
C LEU A 139 -10.80 -6.90 4.61
N ALA A 140 -11.91 -6.31 4.14
CA ALA A 140 -12.83 -5.57 4.98
C ALA A 140 -13.90 -6.53 5.51
N ALA A 141 -13.94 -6.74 6.83
CA ALA A 141 -14.87 -7.64 7.50
C ALA A 141 -16.36 -7.14 7.49
N ALA A 142 -16.81 -6.46 6.44
CA ALA A 142 -18.20 -6.04 6.29
C ALA A 142 -18.59 -5.93 4.79
N PRO A 143 -19.53 -6.74 4.29
CA PRO A 143 -19.98 -6.70 2.90
C PRO A 143 -20.99 -5.57 2.61
N GLN A 144 -21.04 -4.50 3.42
CA GLN A 144 -21.96 -3.38 3.22
C GLN A 144 -21.27 -2.06 3.52
N ARG A 145 -21.05 -1.30 2.44
CA ARG A 145 -20.32 -0.02 2.30
C ARG A 145 -18.81 -0.17 2.13
N ALA A 146 -18.36 0.16 0.92
CA ALA A 146 -17.00 0.61 0.64
C ALA A 146 -16.77 1.98 1.32
N ASP A 147 -16.82 2.03 2.64
CA ASP A 147 -16.37 3.18 3.40
C ASP A 147 -14.85 3.10 3.53
N ALA A 148 -14.17 4.25 3.47
CA ALA A 148 -12.70 4.35 3.55
C ALA A 148 -12.11 3.65 4.80
N GLY A 149 -12.94 3.36 5.81
CA GLY A 149 -12.62 2.58 7.01
C GLY A 149 -12.08 1.16 6.75
N GLY A 150 -12.50 0.49 5.66
CA GLY A 150 -12.08 -0.88 5.36
C GLY A 150 -10.59 -1.01 5.03
N LEU A 151 -9.97 0.06 4.53
CA LEU A 151 -8.53 0.11 4.23
C LEU A 151 -7.68 0.09 5.50
N PHE A 152 -8.25 0.33 6.69
CA PHE A 152 -7.49 0.36 7.94
C PHE A 152 -7.48 -0.97 8.69
N LEU A 153 -8.23 -1.96 8.19
CA LEU A 153 -8.14 -3.37 8.59
C LEU A 153 -6.99 -4.12 7.88
N LEU A 154 -6.33 -3.43 6.94
CA LEU A 154 -5.16 -3.92 6.23
C LEU A 154 -3.99 -4.21 7.19
N PRO A 155 -3.07 -5.14 6.82
CA PRO A 155 -1.85 -5.41 7.57
C PRO A 155 -1.13 -4.13 8.00
N ARG A 156 -0.41 -4.21 9.13
CA ARG A 156 0.25 -3.10 9.83
C ARG A 156 0.98 -2.11 8.91
N ARG A 157 1.53 -2.61 7.80
CA ARG A 157 2.20 -1.78 6.80
C ARG A 157 1.94 -2.33 5.39
N ILE A 158 1.35 -1.51 4.53
CA ILE A 158 1.15 -1.80 3.10
C ILE A 158 1.84 -0.73 2.29
N ALA A 159 2.46 -1.12 1.19
CA ALA A 159 3.02 -0.20 0.23
C ALA A 159 2.66 -0.56 -1.21
N VAL A 160 2.62 0.44 -2.07
CA VAL A 160 2.62 0.35 -3.52
C VAL A 160 3.94 0.95 -3.98
N SER A 161 4.66 0.25 -4.85
CA SER A 161 5.92 0.71 -5.46
C SER A 161 5.77 0.74 -6.96
N ASP A 162 6.16 1.83 -7.61
CA ASP A 162 6.19 1.98 -9.07
C ASP A 162 4.86 1.65 -9.76
N GLY A 163 3.75 1.96 -9.10
CA GLY A 163 2.42 1.69 -9.61
C GLY A 163 2.00 2.61 -10.76
N THR A 164 0.96 2.18 -11.48
CA THR A 164 0.25 2.98 -12.48
C THR A 164 -1.22 3.04 -12.11
N ILE A 165 -1.79 4.25 -12.07
CA ILE A 165 -3.23 4.47 -11.89
C ILE A 165 -3.78 5.04 -13.18
N LEU A 166 -4.75 4.36 -13.78
CA LEU A 166 -5.55 4.87 -14.88
C LEU A 166 -6.86 5.41 -14.31
N TRP A 167 -7.11 6.70 -14.46
CA TRP A 167 -8.33 7.35 -14.01
C TRP A 167 -9.23 7.67 -15.21
N GLU A 168 -10.46 7.17 -15.17
CA GLU A 168 -11.48 7.43 -16.18
C GLU A 168 -12.68 8.10 -15.52
N ASN A 169 -13.13 9.22 -16.09
CA ASN A 169 -14.31 9.92 -15.59
C ASN A 169 -15.39 9.98 -16.67
N GLN A 170 -16.25 8.95 -16.66
CA GLN A 170 -17.35 8.80 -17.61
C GLN A 170 -18.47 9.82 -17.36
N ALA A 171 -18.60 10.34 -16.13
CA ALA A 171 -19.60 11.35 -15.80
C ALA A 171 -19.42 12.66 -16.59
N ILE A 172 -18.19 12.96 -17.01
CA ILE A 172 -17.87 14.17 -17.78
C ILE A 172 -17.25 13.87 -19.15
N GLY A 173 -17.20 12.59 -19.56
CA GLY A 173 -16.58 12.17 -20.83
C GLY A 173 -15.11 12.58 -20.98
N ALA A 174 -14.37 12.68 -19.88
CA ALA A 174 -12.97 13.10 -19.88
C ALA A 174 -12.06 12.04 -20.51
N ALA A 175 -10.99 12.48 -21.17
CA ALA A 175 -9.92 11.58 -21.59
C ALA A 175 -9.30 10.89 -20.35
N PRO A 176 -8.94 9.60 -20.43
CA PRO A 176 -8.31 8.90 -19.31
C PRO A 176 -7.01 9.57 -18.88
N MET A 177 -6.84 9.76 -17.57
CA MET A 177 -5.61 10.29 -16.98
C MET A 177 -4.76 9.15 -16.43
N ARG A 178 -3.53 9.01 -16.92
CA ARG A 178 -2.60 7.97 -16.47
C ARG A 178 -1.56 8.58 -15.53
N PHE A 179 -1.63 8.20 -14.26
CA PHE A 179 -0.63 8.51 -13.26
C PHE A 179 0.41 7.40 -13.19
N THR A 180 1.68 7.76 -13.14
CA THR A 180 2.81 6.82 -13.10
C THR A 180 3.66 7.08 -11.87
N ASN A 181 4.64 6.20 -11.62
CA ASN A 181 5.54 6.30 -10.47
C ASN A 181 4.76 6.45 -9.15
N VAL A 182 3.64 5.71 -9.06
CA VAL A 182 2.79 5.75 -7.87
C VAL A 182 3.51 4.99 -6.78
N ASN A 183 4.05 5.71 -5.81
CA ASN A 183 4.61 5.15 -4.59
C ASN A 183 3.71 5.58 -3.44
N LEU A 184 3.11 4.62 -2.75
CA LEU A 184 2.22 4.89 -1.61
C LEU A 184 2.56 3.95 -0.49
N GLU A 185 2.48 4.41 0.74
CA GLU A 185 2.70 3.57 1.89
C GLU A 185 1.77 3.99 3.04
N LEU A 186 1.04 2.99 3.51
CA LEU A 186 0.09 3.04 4.61
C LEU A 186 0.72 2.32 5.81
N PHE A 187 0.71 2.98 6.96
CA PHE A 187 1.11 2.40 8.23
C PHE A 187 -0.05 2.52 9.21
N ASN A 188 -0.50 1.38 9.72
CA ASN A 188 -1.60 1.26 10.67
C ASN A 188 -1.05 0.74 12.01
N ASP A 189 -1.23 1.51 13.07
CA ASP A 189 -0.81 1.15 14.43
C ASP A 189 -1.92 1.49 15.42
N HIS A 190 -2.79 0.52 15.70
CA HIS A 190 -3.98 0.69 16.52
C HIS A 190 -4.85 1.86 16.06
N GLN A 191 -4.83 2.98 16.79
CA GLN A 191 -5.61 4.18 16.50
C GLN A 191 -4.83 5.19 15.66
N ARG A 192 -3.60 4.89 15.23
CA ARG A 192 -2.80 5.81 14.40
C ARG A 192 -2.65 5.26 12.99
N HIS A 193 -3.02 6.06 12.02
CA HIS A 193 -2.97 5.74 10.59
C HIS A 193 -2.14 6.80 9.90
N GLN A 194 -1.05 6.38 9.27
CA GLN A 194 -0.18 7.26 8.50
C GLN A 194 -0.20 6.86 7.04
N ILE A 195 -0.37 7.84 6.17
CA ILE A 195 -0.31 7.65 4.72
C ILE A 195 0.76 8.59 4.21
N HIS A 196 1.61 8.10 3.32
CA HIS A 196 2.44 8.95 2.48
C HIS A 196 2.41 8.42 1.07
N GLY A 197 2.47 9.31 0.09
CA GLY A 197 2.60 8.88 -1.28
C GLY A 197 3.05 9.98 -2.21
N GLU A 198 3.51 9.55 -3.36
CA GLU A 198 3.88 10.38 -4.49
C GLU A 198 3.41 9.73 -5.78
N LEU A 199 3.11 10.57 -6.77
CA LEU A 199 2.75 10.13 -8.11
C LEU A 199 3.10 11.20 -9.14
N SER A 200 3.30 10.80 -10.38
CA SER A 200 3.52 11.69 -11.52
C SER A 200 2.26 11.85 -12.36
N LEU A 201 1.99 13.07 -12.82
CA LEU A 201 0.86 13.35 -13.73
C LEU A 201 1.24 13.05 -15.18
N PRO A 202 0.25 12.73 -16.03
CA PRO A 202 0.48 12.53 -17.46
C PRO A 202 0.95 13.83 -18.13
N GLY A 203 1.93 13.75 -19.04
CA GLY A 203 2.24 14.83 -19.99
C GLY A 203 3.35 15.83 -19.58
N ALA A 204 3.89 15.75 -18.36
CA ALA A 204 5.13 16.45 -18.00
C ALA A 204 6.09 15.51 -17.27
N SER A 205 7.31 15.35 -17.79
CA SER A 205 8.33 14.43 -17.24
C SER A 205 8.73 14.72 -15.79
N ALA A 206 8.40 15.91 -15.27
CA ALA A 206 8.79 16.36 -13.93
C ALA A 206 7.60 16.74 -13.02
N SER A 207 6.35 16.59 -13.48
CA SER A 207 5.19 16.88 -12.64
C SER A 207 5.05 15.84 -11.53
N ARG A 208 4.91 16.30 -10.28
CA ARG A 208 4.81 15.43 -9.10
C ARG A 208 3.72 15.91 -8.17
N LEU A 209 2.89 14.97 -7.72
CA LEU A 209 2.02 15.15 -6.57
C LEU A 209 2.58 14.34 -5.41
N SER A 210 2.53 14.93 -4.22
CA SER A 210 2.88 14.29 -2.97
C SER A 210 1.71 14.47 -1.99
N LEU A 211 1.44 13.44 -1.21
CA LEU A 211 0.42 13.46 -0.17
C LEU A 211 0.99 12.87 1.10
N ALA A 212 0.58 13.41 2.24
CA ALA A 212 0.85 12.82 3.53
C ALA A 212 -0.33 13.04 4.47
N ALA A 213 -0.57 12.08 5.36
CA ALA A 213 -1.57 12.17 6.41
C ALA A 213 -1.06 11.48 7.68
N ASP A 214 -1.29 12.08 8.84
CA ASP A 214 -1.16 11.44 10.15
C ASP A 214 -2.50 11.60 10.87
N ILE A 215 -3.19 10.48 11.01
CA ILE A 215 -4.56 10.40 11.51
C ILE A 215 -4.55 9.60 12.81
N ARG A 216 -5.28 10.07 13.80
CA ARG A 216 -5.45 9.42 15.11
C ARG A 216 -6.92 9.28 15.46
N GLY A 217 -7.31 8.16 16.04
CA GLY A 217 -8.67 7.86 16.50
C GLY A 217 -9.36 6.78 15.68
N ASP A 218 -10.68 6.65 15.87
CA ASP A 218 -11.52 5.68 15.19
C ASP A 218 -12.15 6.30 13.94
N LEU A 219 -11.71 5.83 12.76
CA LEU A 219 -12.21 6.29 11.47
C LEU A 219 -13.59 5.73 11.11
N GLN A 220 -14.09 4.74 11.85
CA GLN A 220 -15.44 4.20 11.67
C GLN A 220 -16.50 5.05 12.35
N GLN A 221 -16.11 5.84 13.36
CA GLN A 221 -17.02 6.74 14.06
C GLN A 221 -16.96 8.14 13.45
N PRO A 222 -18.10 8.69 12.99
CA PRO A 222 -18.15 10.09 12.57
C PRO A 222 -17.67 11.00 13.70
N GLY A 223 -16.58 11.73 13.45
CA GLY A 223 -15.97 12.60 14.45
C GLY A 223 -15.07 11.90 15.48
N GLY A 224 -14.87 10.58 15.39
CA GLY A 224 -13.98 9.81 16.27
C GLY A 224 -12.50 9.96 15.98
N TRP A 225 -12.11 10.89 15.08
CA TRP A 225 -10.75 11.00 14.58
C TRP A 225 -10.27 12.46 14.47
N SER A 226 -8.96 12.63 14.54
CA SER A 226 -8.24 13.89 14.35
C SER A 226 -7.02 13.63 13.47
N GLY A 227 -6.60 14.60 12.69
CA GLY A 227 -5.43 14.39 11.84
C GLY A 227 -4.92 15.65 11.19
N ASP A 228 -3.72 15.54 10.64
CA ASP A 228 -3.06 16.57 9.86
C ASP A 228 -2.77 15.99 8.47
N PHE A 229 -3.10 16.75 7.42
CA PHE A 229 -2.95 16.34 6.02
C PHE A 229 -2.08 17.36 5.29
N TYR A 230 -1.32 16.85 4.32
CA TYR A 230 -0.51 17.62 3.41
C TYR A 230 -0.75 17.15 1.98
N LEU A 231 -0.85 18.11 1.06
CA LEU A 231 -0.87 17.88 -0.37
C LEU A 231 0.13 18.85 -1.01
N GLY A 232 1.12 18.33 -1.73
CA GLY A 232 2.10 19.10 -2.46
C GLY A 232 2.03 18.79 -3.95
N GLY A 233 2.17 19.81 -4.78
CA GLY A 233 2.22 19.70 -6.23
C GLY A 233 3.37 20.51 -6.78
N GLU A 234 4.22 19.88 -7.59
CA GLU A 234 5.38 20.50 -8.21
C GLU A 234 5.26 20.41 -9.73
N GLN A 235 5.53 21.54 -10.41
CA GLN A 235 5.52 21.64 -11.88
C GLN A 235 4.23 21.12 -12.51
N LEU A 236 3.08 21.44 -11.91
CA LEU A 236 1.78 21.01 -12.41
C LEU A 236 1.39 21.85 -13.62
N ILE A 237 1.05 21.23 -14.74
CA ILE A 237 0.64 21.95 -15.94
C ILE A 237 -0.82 22.40 -15.77
N LEU A 238 -1.07 23.71 -15.72
CA LEU A 238 -2.41 24.25 -15.50
C LEU A 238 -3.40 23.80 -16.59
N GLU A 239 -2.96 23.78 -17.84
CA GLU A 239 -3.79 23.36 -18.97
C GLU A 239 -4.38 21.96 -18.74
N GLN A 240 -3.58 21.01 -18.26
CA GLN A 240 -4.03 19.64 -18.02
C GLN A 240 -5.01 19.53 -16.85
N LEU A 241 -4.74 20.25 -15.76
CA LEU A 241 -5.61 20.26 -14.58
C LEU A 241 -6.97 20.90 -14.89
N LEU A 242 -6.97 21.98 -15.67
CA LEU A 242 -8.14 22.83 -15.88
C LEU A 242 -8.88 22.55 -17.19
N ARG A 243 -8.34 21.71 -18.09
CA ARG A 243 -8.94 21.39 -19.41
C ARG A 243 -10.44 21.09 -19.35
N HIS A 244 -10.89 20.42 -18.30
CA HIS A 244 -12.29 19.97 -18.13
C HIS A 244 -13.17 20.96 -17.34
N ARG A 245 -12.59 22.05 -16.84
CA ARG A 245 -13.26 23.09 -16.05
C ARG A 245 -13.42 24.40 -16.81
N ILE A 246 -12.81 24.51 -17.99
CA ILE A 246 -12.77 25.76 -18.74
C ILE A 246 -13.81 25.73 -19.86
N PRO A 247 -14.72 26.73 -19.91
CA PRO A 247 -15.65 26.87 -21.01
C PRO A 247 -14.94 27.03 -22.36
N SER A 248 -15.52 26.47 -23.43
CA SER A 248 -15.02 26.62 -24.79
C SER A 248 -14.91 28.10 -25.16
N GLY A 249 -13.68 28.60 -25.33
CA GLY A 249 -13.39 29.99 -25.70
C GLY A 249 -12.27 30.65 -24.87
N TYR A 250 -11.84 30.05 -23.76
CA TYR A 250 -10.73 30.55 -22.94
C TYR A 250 -9.51 29.64 -23.09
N ALA A 251 -8.36 30.22 -23.43
CA ALA A 251 -7.08 29.53 -23.42
C ALA A 251 -6.42 29.67 -22.04
N VAL A 252 -5.92 28.57 -21.49
CA VAL A 252 -5.04 28.63 -20.31
C VAL A 252 -3.65 29.00 -20.80
N PRO A 253 -2.96 29.95 -20.15
CA PRO A 253 -1.55 30.16 -20.39
C PRO A 253 -0.76 28.87 -20.18
N ASP A 254 0.25 28.63 -21.02
CA ASP A 254 1.30 27.66 -20.71
C ASP A 254 1.98 28.12 -19.42
N GLY A 255 1.66 27.44 -18.32
CA GLY A 255 2.11 27.83 -16.99
C GLY A 255 2.28 26.62 -16.09
N GLN A 256 3.22 26.75 -15.16
CA GLN A 256 3.46 25.74 -14.14
C GLN A 256 2.91 26.21 -12.80
N LEU A 257 2.19 25.32 -12.13
CA LEU A 257 1.66 25.54 -10.79
C LEU A 257 2.47 24.72 -9.79
N GLY A 258 3.11 25.41 -8.86
CA GLY A 258 3.50 24.87 -7.57
C GLY A 258 2.36 25.07 -6.57
N MET A 259 1.99 24.03 -5.83
CA MET A 259 1.02 24.13 -4.75
C MET A 259 1.49 23.39 -3.51
N ARG A 260 1.18 23.95 -2.34
CA ARG A 260 1.26 23.26 -1.05
C ARG A 260 0.00 23.56 -0.27
N LEU A 261 -0.58 22.54 0.33
CA LEU A 261 -1.80 22.65 1.10
C LEU A 261 -1.67 21.82 2.37
N TRP A 262 -1.94 22.44 3.51
CA TRP A 262 -2.02 21.78 4.81
C TRP A 262 -3.42 21.94 5.38
N SER A 263 -3.95 20.86 5.94
CA SER A 263 -5.22 20.94 6.68
C SER A 263 -5.13 20.22 8.01
N ARG A 264 -5.79 20.79 9.02
CA ARG A 264 -5.88 20.24 10.36
C ARG A 264 -7.33 19.92 10.68
N TRP A 265 -7.55 18.71 11.16
CA TRP A 265 -8.86 18.19 11.52
C TRP A 265 -8.89 17.76 12.98
N ARG A 266 -9.98 18.10 13.66
CA ARG A 266 -10.27 17.70 15.04
C ARG A 266 -11.73 17.25 15.12
N ASP A 267 -11.94 16.12 15.77
CA ASP A 267 -13.25 15.46 15.90
C ASP A 267 -14.01 15.38 14.56
N GLY A 268 -13.29 14.98 13.51
CA GLY A 268 -13.78 14.88 12.13
C GLY A 268 -14.17 16.21 11.46
N ARG A 269 -13.85 17.35 12.07
CA ARG A 269 -14.11 18.69 11.51
C ARG A 269 -12.81 19.41 11.16
N MET A 270 -12.76 20.02 9.99
CA MET A 270 -11.65 20.86 9.58
C MET A 270 -11.60 22.11 10.45
N GLN A 271 -10.47 22.33 11.13
CA GLN A 271 -10.22 23.49 11.98
C GLN A 271 -9.36 24.55 11.29
N HIS A 272 -8.46 24.10 10.42
CA HIS A 272 -7.52 24.98 9.73
C HIS A 272 -7.22 24.45 8.33
N LEU A 273 -7.07 25.37 7.38
CA LEU A 273 -6.65 25.11 6.01
C LEU A 273 -5.71 26.25 5.61
N GLU A 274 -4.47 25.90 5.29
CA GLU A 274 -3.44 26.83 4.84
C GLU A 274 -2.84 26.31 3.54
N GLY A 275 -2.48 27.21 2.64
CA GLY A 275 -1.84 26.80 1.40
C GLY A 275 -1.06 27.92 0.73
N GLU A 276 -0.10 27.49 -0.06
CA GLU A 276 0.76 28.32 -0.89
C GLU A 276 0.57 27.92 -2.34
N LEU A 277 0.46 28.91 -3.23
CA LEU A 277 0.32 28.71 -4.67
C LEU A 277 1.33 29.61 -5.37
N GLN A 278 2.12 29.02 -6.25
CA GLN A 278 3.08 29.74 -7.08
C GLN A 278 2.81 29.38 -8.54
N VAL A 279 2.51 30.40 -9.34
CA VAL A 279 2.36 30.26 -10.79
C VAL A 279 3.61 30.83 -11.44
N GLN A 280 4.21 30.06 -12.35
CA GLN A 280 5.34 30.45 -13.18
C GLN A 280 4.94 30.48 -14.64
#